data_AF-A0A5B7E9X3-F1
#
_entry.id   AF-A0A5B7E9X3-F1
#
_cell.length_a   1.000
_cell.length_b   1.000
_cell.length_c   1.000
_cell.angle_alpha   90.00
_cell.angle_beta   90.00
_cell.angle_gamma   90.00
#
_symmetry.space_group_name_H-M   'P 1'
#
loop_
_entity.id
_entity.type
_entity.pdbx_description
1 polymer ?
#
loop_
_entity_poly.entity_id
_entity_poly.type
_entity_poly.pdbx_seq_one_letter_code
_entity_poly.pdbx_strand_id
1 'polypeptide(L)' 'MSGRMMKYPYTFSAKIAQFPWGHYTKNVWLFKYYGIGVGLCIPVFMWIQKMTNSPENVAKFEAKKKAEAEHH' A
#
# COMPACT_ATOMS: atom_id res chain seq x y z
N MET A 1 -19.65 -26.07 26.34
CA MET A 1 -18.79 -24.92 26.70
C MET A 1 -19.52 -23.66 26.26
N SER A 2 -19.92 -22.80 27.20
CA SER A 2 -20.62 -21.55 26.92
C SER A 2 -19.80 -20.70 25.93
N GLY A 3 -20.36 -20.42 24.75
CA GLY A 3 -19.74 -19.62 23.68
C GLY A 3 -19.68 -18.12 24.02
N ARG A 4 -19.27 -17.78 25.24
CA ARG A 4 -19.25 -16.40 25.71
C ARG A 4 -18.08 -15.66 25.08
N MET A 5 -18.41 -14.65 24.27
CA MET A 5 -17.43 -13.77 23.65
C MET A 5 -16.58 -13.06 24.72
N MET A 6 -15.25 -13.10 24.60
CA MET A 6 -14.34 -12.36 25.49
C MET A 6 -14.55 -10.85 25.34
N LYS A 7 -14.56 -10.12 26.45
CA LYS A 7 -14.72 -8.65 26.46
C LYS A 7 -13.52 -7.92 25.85
N TYR A 8 -12.32 -8.41 26.10
CA TYR A 8 -11.06 -7.90 25.55
C TYR A 8 -10.25 -9.05 24.96
N PRO A 9 -10.34 -9.31 23.65
CA PRO A 9 -9.57 -10.35 23.00
C PRO A 9 -8.10 -9.92 22.90
N TYR A 10 -7.20 -10.65 23.56
CA TYR A 10 -5.76 -10.38 23.51
C TYR A 10 -5.04 -11.17 22.42
N THR A 11 -5.62 -12.28 21.95
CA THR A 11 -5.08 -13.09 20.86
C THR A 11 -5.54 -12.57 19.50
N PHE A 12 -4.67 -12.70 18.50
CA PHE A 12 -4.95 -12.23 17.14
C PHE A 12 -6.16 -12.92 16.51
N SER A 13 -6.28 -14.25 16.70
CA SER A 13 -7.43 -15.03 16.23
C SER A 13 -8.75 -14.58 16.88
N ALA A 14 -8.75 -14.30 18.19
CA ALA A 14 -9.95 -13.81 18.88
C ALA A 14 -10.34 -12.39 18.42
N LYS A 15 -9.37 -11.52 18.11
CA LYS A 15 -9.65 -10.18 17.55
C LYS A 15 -10.34 -10.27 16.20
N ILE A 16 -9.89 -11.16 15.31
CA ILE A 16 -10.51 -11.35 13.99
C ILE A 16 -11.91 -11.95 14.11
N ALA A 17 -12.09 -12.95 14.98
CA ALA A 17 -13.38 -13.61 15.18
C ALA A 17 -14.45 -12.66 15.74
N GLN A 18 -14.05 -11.70 16.59
CA GLN A 18 -14.96 -10.74 17.20
C GLN A 18 -15.14 -9.45 16.38
N PHE A 19 -14.08 -9.02 15.69
CA PHE A 19 -14.08 -7.84 14.85
C PHE A 19 -13.76 -8.27 13.41
N PRO A 20 -14.75 -8.80 12.68
CA PRO A 20 -14.56 -9.19 11.30
C PRO A 20 -14.11 -7.97 10.47
N TRP A 21 -13.36 -8.19 9.40
CA TRP A 21 -12.79 -7.12 8.57
C TRP A 21 -13.83 -6.06 8.13
N GLY A 22 -15.08 -6.48 7.93
CA GLY A 22 -16.20 -5.58 7.61
C GLY A 22 -16.60 -4.60 8.73
N HIS A 23 -16.27 -4.89 9.99
CA HIS A 23 -16.50 -3.97 11.12
C HIS A 23 -15.63 -2.71 10.95
N TYR A 24 -14.36 -2.89 10.58
CA TYR A 24 -13.42 -1.79 10.39
C TYR A 24 -13.80 -0.93 9.18
N THR A 25 -14.24 -1.53 8.07
CA THR A 25 -14.64 -0.75 6.88
C THR A 25 -15.93 0.05 7.06
N LYS A 26 -16.83 -0.40 7.94
CA LYS A 26 -18.10 0.31 8.24
C LYS A 26 -17.95 1.37 9.32
N ASN A 27 -17.21 1.08 10.38
CA ASN A 27 -17.13 1.97 11.55
C ASN A 27 -15.96 2.94 11.50
N VAL A 28 -14.89 2.61 10.77
CA VAL A 28 -13.70 3.46 10.67
C VAL A 28 -13.66 4.11 9.29
N TRP A 29 -13.94 5.40 9.26
CA TRP A 29 -13.90 6.24 8.06
C TRP A 29 -12.58 6.15 7.28
N LEU A 30 -11.47 5.96 7.99
CA LEU A 30 -10.12 5.88 7.41
C LEU A 30 -10.03 4.80 6.33
N PHE A 31 -10.54 3.59 6.55
CA PHE A 31 -10.39 2.52 5.56
C PHE A 31 -11.15 2.82 4.26
N LYS A 32 -12.29 3.52 4.35
CA LYS A 32 -13.06 3.96 3.17
C LYS A 32 -12.27 4.98 2.36
N TYR A 33 -11.78 6.03 3.00
CA TYR A 33 -11.05 7.10 2.31
C TYR A 33 -9.64 6.69 1.88
N TYR A 34 -8.98 5.81 2.65
CA TYR A 34 -7.69 5.25 2.28
C TYR A 34 -7.79 4.40 1.00
N GLY A 35 -8.79 3.53 0.90
CA GLY A 35 -9.02 2.74 -0.31
C GLY A 35 -9.27 3.62 -1.55
N ILE A 36 -10.10 4.65 -1.40
CA ILE A 36 -10.36 5.62 -2.47
C ILE A 36 -9.09 6.40 -2.83
N GLY A 37 -8.35 6.89 -1.84
CA GLY A 37 -7.11 7.65 -2.05
C GLY A 37 -6.03 6.83 -2.75
N VAL A 38 -5.81 5.58 -2.32
CA VAL A 38 -4.90 4.66 -3.01
C VAL A 38 -5.38 4.40 -4.43
N GLY A 39 -6.69 4.16 -4.62
CA GLY A 39 -7.28 3.96 -5.96
C GLY A 39 -7.05 5.13 -6.91
N LEU A 40 -7.23 6.36 -6.44
CA LEU A 40 -6.99 7.58 -7.22
C LEU A 40 -5.51 7.85 -7.49
N CYS A 41 -4.63 7.43 -6.57
CA CYS A 41 -3.18 7.56 -6.75
C CYS A 41 -2.63 6.59 -7.81
N ILE A 42 -3.19 5.39 -7.96
CA ILE A 42 -2.72 4.38 -8.93
C ILE A 42 -2.52 4.93 -10.35
N PRO A 43 -3.50 5.59 -11.00
CA PRO A 43 -3.31 6.11 -12.36
C PRO A 43 -2.23 7.21 -12.42
N VAL A 44 -2.10 8.03 -11.38
CA VAL A 44 -1.06 9.07 -11.29
C VAL A 44 0.33 8.42 -11.26
N PHE A 45 0.52 7.42 -10.40
CA PHE A 45 1.78 6.69 -10.32
C PHE A 45 2.08 5.89 -11.58
N MET A 46 1.08 5.29 -12.22
CA MET A 46 1.26 4.62 -13.51
C MET A 46 1.69 5.58 -14.61
N TRP A 47 1.16 6.81 -14.62
CA TRP A 47 1.58 7.83 -15.59
C TRP A 47 3.03 8.26 -15.37
N ILE A 48 3.39 8.54 -14.11
CA ILE A 48 4.78 8.84 -13.73
C ILE A 48 5.71 7.70 -14.12
N GLN A 49 5.33 6.45 -13.82
CA GLN A 49 6.14 5.28 -14.13
C GLN A 49 6.37 5.12 -15.64
N LYS A 50 5.36 5.41 -16.47
CA LYS A 50 5.52 5.39 -17.94
C LYS A 50 6.49 6.48 -18.42
N MET A 51 6.44 7.68 -17.87
CA MET A 51 7.36 8.76 -18.24
C MET A 51 8.80 8.46 -17.82
N THR A 52 8.99 7.93 -16.60
CA THR A 52 10.32 7.58 -16.08
C THR A 52 10.95 6.43 -16.88
N ASN A 53 10.17 5.43 -17.28
CA ASN A 53 10.65 4.29 -18.08
C ASN A 53 10.62 4.54 -19.60
N SER A 54 10.51 5.80 -20.04
CA SER A 54 10.71 6.11 -21.45
C SER A 54 12.16 5.78 -21.86
N PRO A 55 12.38 5.25 -23.08
CA PRO A 55 13.70 4.77 -23.51
C PRO A 55 14.78 5.86 -23.44
N GLU A 56 14.39 7.12 -23.68
CA GLU A 56 15.29 8.28 -23.53
C GLU A 56 15.73 8.52 -22.09
N ASN A 57 14.82 8.38 -21.12
CA ASN A 57 15.15 8.57 -19.71
C ASN A 57 15.99 7.41 -19.18
N VAL A 58 15.68 6.18 -19.59
CA VAL A 58 16.50 5.00 -19.25
C VAL A 58 17.94 5.18 -19.76
N ALA A 59 18.12 5.60 -21.02
CA ALA A 59 19.45 5.86 -21.58
C ALA A 59 20.21 6.95 -20.83
N LYS A 60 19.53 8.03 -20.41
CA LYS A 60 20.11 9.09 -19.58
C LYS A 60 20.53 8.58 -18.19
N PHE A 61 19.74 7.71 -17.57
CA PHE A 61 20.09 7.11 -16.28
C PHE A 61 21.27 6.15 -16.39
N GLU A 62 21.34 5.35 -17.45
CA GLU A 62 22.48 4.47 -17.70
C GLU A 62 23.76 5.25 -17.97
N ALA A 63 23.69 6.33 -18.76
CA ALA A 63 24.84 7.20 -19.01
C ALA A 63 25.35 7.85 -17.72
N LYS A 64 24.45 8.33 -16.85
CA LYS A 64 24.82 8.86 -15.52
C LYS A 64 25.47 7.80 -14.63
N LYS A 65 24.92 6.59 -14.58
CA LYS A 65 25.49 5.48 -13.81
C LYS A 65 26.90 5.11 -14.29
N LYS A 66 27.15 5.11 -15.61
CA LYS A 66 28.48 4.85 -16.16
C LYS A 66 29.46 5.96 -15.78
N ALA A 67 29.07 7.22 -15.91
CA ALA A 67 29.90 8.35 -15.50
C ALA A 67 30.22 8.33 -13.99
N GLU A 68 29.26 8.00 -13.13
CA GLU A 68 29.50 7.84 -11.68
C GLU A 68 30.42 6.66 -11.37
N ALA A 69 30.28 5.53 -12.08
CA ALA A 69 31.15 4.36 -11.91
C ALA A 69 32.59 4.61 -12.39
N GLU A 70 32.79 5.45 -13.40
CA GLU A 70 34.11 5.87 -13.88
C GLU A 70 34.78 6.93 -13.00
N HIS A 71 34.00 7.67 -12.21
CA HIS A 71 34.47 8.67 -11.24
C HIS A 71 34.77 8.11 -9.84
N HIS A 72 34.58 6.81 -9.62
CA HIS A 72 34.82 6.11 -8.36
C HIS A 72 36.09 5.24 -8.39
#